data_AF-A0A9Q1FBI5-F1
#
_entry.id   AF-A0A9Q1FBI5-F1
#
_cell.length_a   1.000
_cell.length_b   1.000
_cell.length_c   1.000
_cell.angle_alpha   90.00
_cell.angle_beta   90.00
_cell.angle_gamma   90.00
#
_symmetry.space_group_name_H-M   'P 1'
#
loop_
_entity.id
_entity.type
_entity.pdbx_description
1 polymer ?
#
loop_
_entity_poly.entity_id
_entity_poly.type
_entity_poly.pdbx_seq_one_letter_code
_entity_poly.pdbx_strand_id
1 'polypeptide(L)'
;MGRCAFVWWLLVQPKTGLIIYRNTNAKVITVTGSSETADKACILIIPSTRISDTGTYYCAVSDSRTAYYGNGTTLVVTERGVKDITMEILVPGTQPLEPSAPVTVVCLVSGVDPSKSRVHWEVEGKVKNTELPQAHALASDTLRTWLSVPGHSWARGVPVTCVLETAKGLNLNRTISRTGIWTPNPCIYLLAAMGGASFLVLVTSVLTVCVVWQKHNRLNGLFLSRTQGDDVMPSARRSATDFANE
;
A
#
# COMPACT_ATOMS: atom_id res chain seq x y z
N MET A 1 -27.73 50.86 -10.77
CA MET A 1 -27.14 50.29 -9.53
C MET A 1 -25.90 49.50 -9.93
N GLY A 2 -24.74 49.76 -9.34
CA GLY A 2 -23.52 49.05 -9.69
C GLY A 2 -22.47 49.27 -8.62
N ARG A 3 -22.75 48.77 -7.42
CA ARG A 3 -21.83 48.79 -6.28
C ARG A 3 -21.46 47.35 -5.96
N CYS A 4 -20.17 47.03 -6.00
CA CYS A 4 -19.66 45.72 -5.62
C CYS A 4 -19.99 45.32 -4.17
N ALA A 5 -20.45 46.28 -3.35
CA ALA A 5 -20.99 46.02 -2.01
C ALA A 5 -22.18 45.05 -1.99
N PHE A 6 -22.92 44.91 -3.10
CA PHE A 6 -24.06 43.99 -3.22
C PHE A 6 -23.70 42.66 -3.91
N VAL A 7 -22.42 42.45 -4.23
CA VAL A 7 -21.92 41.19 -4.79
C VAL A 7 -21.39 40.32 -3.66
N TRP A 8 -21.85 39.08 -3.61
CA TRP A 8 -21.45 38.06 -2.64
C TRP A 8 -20.56 37.04 -3.34
N TRP A 9 -19.57 36.52 -2.63
CA TRP A 9 -18.71 35.46 -3.15
C TRP A 9 -18.96 34.16 -2.39
N LEU A 10 -19.16 33.09 -3.15
CA LEU A 10 -19.52 31.76 -2.67
C LEU A 10 -18.41 30.80 -3.07
N LEU A 11 -17.80 30.11 -2.10
CA LEU A 11 -16.83 29.05 -2.36
C LEU A 11 -17.47 27.70 -2.11
N VAL A 12 -17.54 26.89 -3.14
CA VAL A 12 -18.00 25.50 -3.06
C VAL A 12 -16.78 24.59 -3.02
N GLN A 13 -16.57 23.92 -1.89
CA GLN A 13 -15.48 22.96 -1.71
C GLN A 13 -15.97 21.53 -1.94
N PRO A 14 -15.20 20.65 -2.60
CA PRO A 14 -15.62 19.27 -2.85
C PRO A 14 -15.81 18.43 -1.58
N LYS A 15 -15.04 18.74 -0.51
CA LYS A 15 -14.95 17.91 0.70
C LYS A 15 -15.79 18.40 1.88
N THR A 16 -16.10 19.69 1.91
CA THR A 16 -16.56 20.42 3.11
C THR A 16 -17.82 21.25 2.83
N GLY A 17 -18.29 21.30 1.58
CA GLY A 17 -19.53 21.98 1.19
C GLY A 17 -19.35 23.46 0.86
N LEU A 18 -20.45 24.22 0.99
CA LEU A 18 -20.51 25.65 0.63
C LEU A 18 -20.03 26.54 1.79
N ILE A 19 -19.05 27.39 1.51
CA ILE A 19 -18.59 28.48 2.36
C ILE A 19 -19.01 29.82 1.75
N ILE A 20 -19.66 30.67 2.55
CA ILE A 20 -20.12 32.00 2.11
C ILE A 20 -19.11 33.04 2.60
N TYR A 21 -18.41 33.71 1.68
CA TYR A 21 -17.58 34.86 2.01
C TYR A 21 -18.47 36.09 2.13
N ARG A 22 -18.81 36.46 3.37
CA ARG A 22 -19.41 37.78 3.66
C ARG A 22 -18.32 38.85 3.67
N ASN A 23 -18.68 40.02 3.13
CA ASN A 23 -17.85 41.23 3.07
C ASN A 23 -17.29 41.67 4.45
N THR A 24 -17.80 41.13 5.56
CA THR A 24 -17.39 41.54 6.92
C THR A 24 -16.29 40.69 7.55
N ASN A 25 -16.01 39.46 7.09
CA ASN A 25 -15.10 38.53 7.79
C ASN A 25 -14.01 37.89 6.90
N ALA A 26 -13.94 38.22 5.61
CA ALA A 26 -12.81 37.84 4.79
C ALA A 26 -11.67 38.84 5.03
N LYS A 27 -10.46 38.32 5.25
CA LYS A 27 -9.18 39.05 5.29
C LYS A 27 -9.10 40.04 4.11
N VAL A 28 -9.51 41.28 4.40
CA VAL A 28 -9.60 42.52 3.61
C VAL A 28 -9.48 42.37 2.08
N ILE A 29 -10.63 42.59 1.43
CA ILE A 29 -10.81 42.88 0.01
C ILE A 29 -10.49 44.36 -0.21
N THR A 30 -9.46 44.69 -1.00
CA THR A 30 -9.39 46.00 -1.67
C THR A 30 -10.20 45.91 -2.95
N VAL A 31 -11.42 46.44 -2.93
CA VAL A 31 -12.23 46.64 -4.14
C VAL A 31 -11.67 47.86 -4.87
N THR A 32 -10.66 47.67 -5.71
CA THR A 32 -10.24 48.72 -6.65
C THR A 32 -11.00 48.56 -7.95
N GLY A 33 -11.99 49.44 -8.12
CA GLY A 33 -12.78 49.57 -9.34
C GLY A 33 -13.35 50.98 -9.42
N SER A 34 -12.48 51.98 -9.48
CA SER A 34 -12.82 53.33 -9.93
C SER A 34 -12.30 53.52 -11.35
N SER A 35 -13.19 53.47 -12.33
CA SER A 35 -13.01 54.25 -13.55
C SER A 35 -14.39 54.54 -14.13
N GLU A 36 -14.64 55.81 -14.44
CA GLU A 36 -15.95 56.35 -14.81
C GLU A 36 -16.44 55.92 -16.20
N THR A 37 -15.72 55.08 -16.95
CA THR A 37 -16.06 54.79 -18.36
C THR A 37 -15.79 53.35 -18.85
N ALA A 38 -15.62 52.35 -17.97
CA ALA A 38 -15.55 50.94 -18.38
C ALA A 38 -16.47 50.08 -17.50
N ASP A 39 -17.13 49.09 -18.10
CA ASP A 39 -18.11 48.22 -17.45
C ASP A 39 -17.69 47.78 -16.04
N LYS A 40 -18.58 47.98 -15.05
CA LYS A 40 -18.30 47.84 -13.62
C LYS A 40 -18.04 46.38 -13.23
N ALA A 41 -16.80 45.92 -13.40
CA ALA A 41 -16.37 44.60 -12.95
C ALA A 41 -16.08 44.59 -11.44
N CYS A 42 -16.57 43.56 -10.74
CA CYS A 42 -16.26 43.31 -9.33
C CYS A 42 -15.28 42.14 -9.23
N ILE A 43 -14.16 42.35 -8.55
CA ILE A 43 -13.04 41.40 -8.49
C ILE A 43 -12.88 40.87 -7.07
N LEU A 44 -12.71 39.54 -6.94
CA LEU A 44 -12.28 38.88 -5.70
C LEU A 44 -10.77 38.69 -5.74
N ILE A 45 -10.07 39.20 -4.73
CA ILE A 45 -8.63 38.98 -4.54
C ILE A 45 -8.47 38.16 -3.26
N ILE A 46 -7.76 37.03 -3.35
CA ILE A 46 -7.48 36.13 -2.22
C ILE A 46 -5.99 36.27 -1.87
N PRO A 47 -5.63 37.05 -0.83
CA PRO A 47 -4.24 37.26 -0.46
C PRO A 47 -3.67 36.03 0.24
N SER A 48 -2.57 35.50 -0.28
CA SER A 48 -1.86 34.33 0.27
C SER A 48 -2.73 33.06 0.31
N THR A 49 -2.89 32.43 -0.85
CA THR A 49 -3.68 31.21 -1.02
C THR A 49 -3.17 30.03 -0.20
N ARG A 50 -4.09 29.26 0.38
CA ARG A 50 -3.86 28.02 1.12
C ARG A 50 -4.55 26.85 0.43
N ILE A 51 -4.19 25.61 0.74
CA ILE A 51 -4.89 24.42 0.21
C ILE A 51 -6.39 24.49 0.49
N SER A 52 -6.76 25.00 1.68
CA SER A 52 -8.15 25.21 2.10
C SER A 52 -8.92 26.17 1.19
N ASP A 53 -8.26 26.93 0.31
CA ASP A 53 -8.92 27.85 -0.61
C ASP A 53 -9.25 27.17 -1.96
N THR A 54 -8.93 25.88 -2.10
CA THR A 54 -9.27 25.09 -3.29
C THR A 54 -10.78 24.86 -3.37
N GLY A 55 -11.37 25.20 -4.52
CA GLY A 55 -12.78 25.01 -4.79
C GLY A 55 -13.28 25.91 -5.91
N THR A 56 -14.59 25.93 -6.11
CA THR A 56 -15.23 26.74 -7.16
C THR A 56 -15.84 27.99 -6.56
N TYR A 57 -15.41 29.15 -7.05
CA TYR A 57 -15.86 30.47 -6.60
C TYR A 57 -16.94 31.01 -7.51
N TYR A 58 -18.11 31.32 -6.97
CA TYR A 58 -19.23 31.94 -7.68
C TYR A 58 -19.46 33.35 -7.15
N CYS A 59 -19.69 34.31 -8.04
CA CYS A 59 -20.28 35.59 -7.65
C CYS A 59 -21.81 35.46 -7.63
N ALA A 60 -22.45 36.12 -6.67
CA ALA A 60 -23.89 36.17 -6.57
C ALA A 60 -24.36 37.60 -6.33
N VAL A 61 -25.45 37.98 -7.00
CA VAL A 61 -26.12 39.27 -6.81
C VAL A 61 -27.59 39.00 -6.54
N SER A 62 -28.14 39.60 -5.49
CA SER A 62 -29.57 39.54 -5.24
C SER A 62 -30.20 40.85 -5.65
N ASP A 63 -31.24 40.77 -6.47
CA ASP A 63 -32.31 41.76 -6.48
C ASP A 63 -33.36 41.37 -5.42
N SER A 64 -34.26 42.28 -5.10
CA SER A 64 -35.40 42.16 -4.19
C SER A 64 -36.25 40.89 -4.35
N ARG A 65 -36.17 40.19 -5.49
CA ARG A 65 -36.98 39.00 -5.80
C ARG A 65 -36.19 37.79 -6.27
N THR A 66 -34.93 37.93 -6.67
CA THR A 66 -34.19 36.83 -7.32
C THR A 66 -32.68 36.96 -7.09
N ALA A 67 -32.03 35.82 -6.86
CA ALA A 67 -30.59 35.71 -6.80
C ALA A 67 -30.04 35.23 -8.15
N TYR A 68 -29.07 35.96 -8.66
CA TYR A 68 -28.33 35.65 -9.88
C TYR A 68 -26.94 35.16 -9.51
N TYR A 69 -26.47 34.11 -10.18
CA TYR A 69 -25.16 33.51 -9.94
C TYR A 69 -24.33 33.60 -11.22
N GLY A 70 -23.05 33.91 -11.09
CA GLY A 70 -22.10 33.81 -12.19
C GLY A 70 -21.77 32.36 -12.53
N ASN A 71 -21.06 32.13 -13.64
CA ASN A 71 -20.67 30.79 -14.10
C ASN A 71 -19.67 30.07 -13.17
N GLY A 72 -19.02 30.82 -12.29
CA GLY A 72 -18.03 30.32 -11.36
C GLY A 72 -16.63 30.22 -11.94
N THR A 73 -15.64 30.10 -11.06
CA THR A 73 -14.22 29.92 -11.41
C THR A 73 -13.60 28.93 -10.45
N THR A 74 -13.03 27.84 -10.98
CA THR A 74 -12.37 26.82 -10.16
C THR A 74 -10.94 27.24 -9.87
N LEU A 75 -10.62 27.44 -8.60
CA LEU A 75 -9.26 27.64 -8.11
C LEU A 75 -8.76 26.33 -7.50
N VAL A 76 -7.65 25.82 -8.02
CA VAL A 76 -6.94 24.69 -7.43
C VAL A 76 -5.62 25.20 -6.85
N VAL A 77 -5.54 25.24 -5.53
CA VAL A 77 -4.29 25.58 -4.84
C VAL A 77 -3.54 24.29 -4.61
N THR A 78 -2.56 24.03 -5.46
CA THR A 78 -1.59 22.97 -5.23
C THR A 78 -0.52 23.48 -4.27
N GLU A 79 -0.18 22.67 -3.26
CA GLU A 79 1.06 22.90 -2.52
C GLU A 79 2.22 22.87 -3.51
N ARG A 80 2.89 24.01 -3.73
CA ARG A 80 4.19 24.01 -4.42
C ARG A 80 5.24 23.44 -3.47
N GLY A 81 5.30 22.13 -3.40
CA GLY A 81 6.21 21.33 -2.57
C GLY A 81 5.38 20.25 -1.90
N VAL A 82 5.32 19.03 -2.40
CA VAL A 82 6.40 18.17 -2.89
C VAL A 82 5.91 17.53 -4.18
N LYS A 83 6.63 17.66 -5.31
CA LYS A 83 6.45 16.65 -6.38
C LYS A 83 6.91 15.36 -5.71
N ASP A 84 6.03 14.38 -5.52
CA ASP A 84 6.34 13.14 -4.79
C ASP A 84 7.73 12.66 -5.23
N ILE A 85 8.67 12.70 -4.29
CA ILE A 85 10.06 12.38 -4.61
C ILE A 85 10.15 10.86 -4.67
N THR A 86 10.41 10.35 -5.86
CA THR A 86 10.55 8.91 -6.09
C THR A 86 12.03 8.59 -6.20
N MET A 87 12.50 7.67 -5.35
CA MET A 87 13.86 7.14 -5.39
C MET A 87 13.82 5.65 -5.74
N GLU A 88 14.53 5.22 -6.78
CA GLU A 88 14.65 3.83 -7.20
C GLU A 88 16.12 3.47 -7.44
N ILE A 89 16.53 2.27 -7.03
CA ILE A 89 17.87 1.75 -7.29
C ILE A 89 17.77 0.56 -8.25
N LEU A 90 18.39 0.72 -9.41
CA LEU A 90 18.47 -0.29 -10.45
C LEU A 90 19.76 -1.10 -10.28
N VAL A 91 19.60 -2.42 -10.26
CA VAL A 91 20.69 -3.39 -10.22
C VAL A 91 20.65 -4.17 -11.54
N PRO A 92 21.79 -4.45 -12.20
CA PRO A 92 21.82 -5.30 -13.38
C PRO A 92 21.20 -6.66 -13.05
N GLY A 93 20.20 -7.07 -13.83
CA GLY A 93 19.45 -8.32 -13.60
C GLY A 93 20.26 -9.58 -13.90
N THR A 94 21.33 -9.47 -14.67
CA THR A 94 22.26 -10.56 -14.94
C THR A 94 23.37 -10.57 -13.90
N GLN A 95 23.62 -11.74 -13.32
CA GLN A 95 24.80 -11.92 -12.47
C GLN A 95 26.05 -11.76 -13.33
N PRO A 96 27.11 -11.09 -12.83
CA PRO A 96 28.38 -11.05 -13.54
C PRO A 96 28.88 -12.48 -13.79
N LEU A 97 29.46 -12.71 -14.97
CA LEU A 97 30.06 -14.00 -15.34
C LEU A 97 31.12 -14.46 -14.34
N GLU A 98 31.77 -13.50 -13.67
CA GLU A 98 32.78 -13.69 -12.63
C GLU A 98 32.25 -13.31 -11.25
N PRO A 99 32.35 -14.19 -10.22
CA PRO A 99 31.87 -13.91 -8.86
C PRO A 99 32.49 -12.67 -8.19
N SER A 100 33.68 -12.26 -8.65
CA SER A 100 34.45 -11.12 -8.14
C SER A 100 34.30 -9.84 -8.97
N ALA A 101 33.62 -9.92 -10.12
CA ALA A 101 33.47 -8.76 -10.99
C ALA A 101 32.65 -7.65 -10.31
N PRO A 102 33.01 -6.38 -10.54
CA PRO A 102 32.31 -5.25 -9.96
C PRO A 102 30.87 -5.14 -10.50
N VAL A 103 29.96 -4.75 -9.63
CA VAL A 103 28.54 -4.54 -9.93
C VAL A 103 28.26 -3.05 -9.98
N THR A 104 27.77 -2.55 -11.11
CA THR A 104 27.36 -1.15 -11.26
C THR A 104 25.90 -1.01 -10.88
N VAL A 105 25.61 -0.22 -9.85
CA VAL A 105 24.24 0.12 -9.42
C VAL A 105 23.92 1.55 -9.82
N VAL A 106 22.64 1.84 -10.12
CA VAL A 106 22.18 3.16 -10.55
C VAL A 106 21.05 3.64 -9.65
N CYS A 107 21.12 4.88 -9.17
CA CYS A 107 20.05 5.52 -8.41
C CYS A 107 19.36 6.58 -9.27
N LEU A 108 18.04 6.46 -9.37
CA LEU A 108 17.16 7.39 -10.08
C LEU A 108 16.31 8.14 -9.06
N VAL A 109 16.42 9.47 -9.08
CA VAL A 109 15.66 10.35 -8.18
C VAL A 109 14.84 11.31 -9.02
N SER A 110 13.51 11.21 -8.92
CA SER A 110 12.57 12.06 -9.66
C SER A 110 11.82 12.99 -8.71
N GLY A 111 11.43 14.16 -9.20
CA GLY A 111 10.68 15.15 -8.41
C GLY A 111 11.53 16.21 -7.72
N VAL A 112 12.78 16.36 -8.13
CA VAL A 112 13.77 17.21 -7.46
C VAL A 112 14.38 18.23 -8.42
N ASP A 113 14.74 19.42 -7.91
CA ASP A 113 15.49 20.42 -8.68
C ASP A 113 16.98 20.04 -8.67
N PRO A 114 17.58 19.67 -9.82
CA PRO A 114 18.98 19.26 -9.90
C PRO A 114 19.98 20.30 -9.38
N SER A 115 19.64 21.59 -9.45
CA SER A 115 20.54 22.68 -9.06
C SER A 115 20.60 22.92 -7.55
N LYS A 116 19.64 22.37 -6.81
CA LYS A 116 19.46 22.58 -5.36
C LYS A 116 19.47 21.29 -4.55
N SER A 117 19.83 20.19 -5.20
CA SER A 117 19.78 18.85 -4.63
C SER A 117 21.11 18.14 -4.85
N ARG A 118 21.58 17.45 -3.82
CA ARG A 118 22.82 16.68 -3.81
C ARG A 118 22.47 15.21 -3.60
N VAL A 119 22.87 14.36 -4.54
CA VAL A 119 22.76 12.91 -4.40
C VAL A 119 24.15 12.32 -4.27
N HIS A 120 24.38 11.52 -3.23
CA HIS A 120 25.66 10.86 -2.99
C HIS A 120 25.45 9.40 -2.55
N TRP A 121 26.50 8.60 -2.69
CA TRP A 121 26.48 7.21 -2.27
C TRP A 121 27.21 7.02 -0.94
N GLU A 122 26.71 6.11 -0.14
CA GLU A 122 27.31 5.69 1.11
C GLU A 122 27.47 4.16 1.12
N VAL A 123 28.69 3.71 1.37
CA VAL A 123 29.05 2.28 1.47
C VAL A 123 29.81 2.10 2.77
N GLU A 124 29.35 1.18 3.62
CA GLU A 124 29.97 0.92 4.94
C GLU A 124 30.11 2.19 5.81
N GLY A 125 29.13 3.10 5.74
CA GLY A 125 29.16 4.35 6.52
C GLY A 125 30.10 5.43 5.97
N LYS A 126 30.71 5.20 4.80
CA LYS A 126 31.63 6.13 4.15
C LYS A 126 31.01 6.69 2.88
N VAL A 127 31.01 8.02 2.79
CA VAL A 127 30.59 8.74 1.59
C VAL A 127 31.57 8.42 0.46
N LYS A 128 31.04 7.91 -0.66
CA LYS A 128 31.78 7.72 -1.90
C LYS A 128 31.51 8.90 -2.81
N ASN A 129 32.55 9.70 -3.01
CA ASN A 129 32.57 10.74 -4.02
C ASN A 129 32.50 10.06 -5.39
N THR A 130 31.31 10.02 -5.97
CA THR A 130 31.17 9.73 -7.39
C THR A 130 31.71 10.96 -8.11
N GLU A 131 32.88 10.84 -8.72
CA GLU A 131 33.35 11.87 -9.65
C GLU A 131 32.22 12.10 -10.65
N LEU A 132 31.68 13.32 -10.67
CA LEU A 132 30.66 13.75 -11.61
C LEU A 132 31.33 13.84 -12.99
N PRO A 133 30.89 13.04 -13.98
CA PRO A 133 30.64 13.60 -15.28
C PRO A 133 29.14 13.68 -15.40
N GLN A 134 28.58 14.82 -14.98
CA GLN A 134 27.19 15.21 -15.18
C GLN A 134 26.18 14.20 -14.62
N ALA A 135 25.55 14.58 -13.50
CA ALA A 135 24.13 14.33 -13.38
C ALA A 135 23.44 14.94 -14.61
N HIS A 136 23.38 14.19 -15.71
CA HIS A 136 22.58 14.57 -16.85
C HIS A 136 21.16 14.56 -16.32
N ALA A 137 20.59 15.74 -16.15
CA ALA A 137 19.16 15.91 -15.98
C ALA A 137 18.51 15.16 -17.16
N LEU A 138 18.05 13.93 -16.90
CA LEU A 138 17.39 13.12 -17.93
C LEU A 138 16.10 13.82 -18.36
N ALA A 139 15.48 14.54 -17.40
CA ALA A 139 14.43 15.53 -17.53
C ALA A 139 14.69 16.67 -16.53
N SER A 140 13.95 17.78 -16.64
CA SER A 140 14.11 18.98 -15.78
C SER A 140 13.93 18.72 -14.27
N ASP A 141 13.47 17.54 -13.86
CA ASP A 141 13.23 17.15 -12.47
C ASP A 141 13.74 15.76 -12.06
N THR A 142 14.66 15.17 -12.84
CA THR A 142 15.22 13.84 -12.56
C THR A 142 16.75 13.85 -12.49
N LEU A 143 17.30 13.36 -11.38
CA LEU A 143 18.72 13.12 -11.14
C LEU A 143 19.07 11.64 -11.30
N ARG A 144 20.23 11.35 -11.89
CA ARG A 144 20.79 9.99 -12.05
C ARG A 144 22.22 9.96 -11.55
N THR A 145 22.55 8.96 -10.72
CA THR A 145 23.92 8.66 -10.29
C THR A 145 24.19 7.16 -10.37
N TRP A 146 25.45 6.77 -10.50
CA TRP A 146 25.87 5.36 -10.56
C TRP A 146 27.07 5.11 -9.63
N LEU A 147 27.18 3.88 -9.13
CA LEU A 147 28.31 3.45 -8.29
C LEU A 147 28.77 2.07 -8.74
N SER A 148 30.09 1.93 -8.94
CA SER A 148 30.72 0.62 -9.15
C SER A 148 31.11 0.02 -7.80
N VAL A 149 30.43 -1.05 -7.42
CA VAL A 149 30.64 -1.76 -6.14
C VAL A 149 31.54 -2.97 -6.41
N PRO A 150 32.65 -3.14 -5.67
CA PRO A 150 33.49 -4.32 -5.83
C PRO A 150 32.72 -5.63 -5.60
N GLY A 151 32.93 -6.63 -6.46
CA GLY A 151 32.17 -7.89 -6.42
C GLY A 151 32.27 -8.61 -5.08
N HIS A 152 33.44 -8.57 -4.42
CA HIS A 152 33.64 -9.15 -3.09
C HIS A 152 32.77 -8.48 -2.01
N SER A 153 32.59 -7.16 -2.06
CA SER A 153 31.76 -6.43 -1.10
C SER A 153 30.28 -6.65 -1.38
N TRP A 154 29.88 -6.63 -2.64
CA TRP A 154 28.52 -6.99 -3.04
C TRP A 154 28.17 -8.43 -2.65
N ALA A 155 29.11 -9.36 -2.86
CA ALA A 155 28.94 -10.77 -2.54
C ALA A 155 28.72 -11.01 -1.05
N ARG A 156 29.39 -10.24 -0.19
CA ARG A 156 29.22 -10.22 1.28
C ARG A 156 27.90 -9.62 1.75
N GLY A 157 27.10 -9.04 0.84
CA GLY A 157 25.85 -8.39 1.21
C GLY A 157 26.04 -7.03 1.88
N VAL A 158 27.17 -6.36 1.62
CA VAL A 158 27.42 -5.01 2.14
C VAL A 158 26.29 -4.07 1.65
N PRO A 159 25.62 -3.33 2.57
CA PRO A 159 24.57 -2.41 2.19
C PRO A 159 25.14 -1.21 1.44
N VAL A 160 24.46 -0.84 0.36
CA VAL A 160 24.80 0.31 -0.48
C VAL A 160 23.63 1.26 -0.45
N THR A 161 23.88 2.50 0.00
CA THR A 161 22.83 3.50 0.23
C THR A 161 22.99 4.67 -0.73
N CYS A 162 21.92 5.01 -1.44
CA CYS A 162 21.78 6.27 -2.18
C CYS A 162 21.11 7.30 -1.27
N VAL A 163 21.76 8.43 -1.03
CA VAL A 163 21.29 9.50 -0.14
C VAL A 163 21.01 10.76 -0.96
N LEU A 164 19.83 11.34 -0.77
CA LEU A 164 19.38 12.60 -1.33
C LEU A 164 19.33 13.65 -0.22
N GLU A 165 19.98 14.78 -0.46
CA GLU A 165 19.91 15.97 0.38
C GLU A 165 19.45 17.15 -0.46
N THR A 166 18.45 17.88 0.02
CA THR A 166 17.95 19.08 -0.66
C THR A 166 18.23 20.33 0.16
N ALA A 167 18.35 21.49 -0.50
CA ALA A 167 18.50 22.79 0.17
C ALA A 167 17.35 23.13 1.14
N LYS A 168 16.20 22.46 1.02
CA LYS A 168 15.05 22.61 1.94
C LYS A 168 15.18 21.77 3.22
N GLY A 169 16.29 21.08 3.44
CA GLY A 169 16.53 20.25 4.61
C GLY A 169 15.88 18.86 4.55
N LEU A 170 15.30 18.47 3.42
CA LEU A 170 14.82 17.10 3.23
C LEU A 170 16.02 16.17 2.99
N ASN A 171 16.08 15.10 3.78
CA ASN A 171 17.06 14.02 3.67
C ASN A 171 16.32 12.70 3.48
N LEU A 172 16.51 12.05 2.34
CA LEU A 172 15.94 10.76 2.01
C LEU A 172 17.06 9.79 1.66
N ASN A 173 16.87 8.51 1.99
CA ASN A 173 17.81 7.48 1.62
C ASN A 173 17.10 6.24 1.08
N ARG A 174 17.83 5.47 0.26
CA ARG A 174 17.39 4.16 -0.20
C ARG A 174 18.58 3.22 -0.18
N THR A 175 18.40 2.05 0.44
CA THR A 175 19.47 1.07 0.63
C THR A 175 19.13 -0.23 -0.09
N ILE A 176 20.13 -0.81 -0.74
CA ILE A 176 20.05 -2.15 -1.32
C ILE A 176 21.20 -3.02 -0.82
N SER A 177 20.98 -4.33 -0.81
CA SER A 177 22.02 -5.32 -0.57
C SER A 177 21.69 -6.57 -1.38
N ARG A 178 22.70 -7.42 -1.62
CA ARG A 178 22.53 -8.68 -2.34
C ARG A 178 21.49 -9.60 -1.70
N THR A 179 21.37 -9.58 -0.37
CA THR A 179 20.45 -10.43 0.41
C THR A 179 19.06 -9.82 0.60
N GLY A 180 18.86 -8.56 0.21
CA GLY A 180 17.56 -7.88 0.25
C GLY A 180 16.65 -8.20 -0.95
N ILE A 181 17.14 -8.98 -1.92
CA ILE A 181 16.34 -9.50 -3.04
C ILE A 181 15.70 -10.81 -2.54
N TRP A 182 14.39 -10.82 -2.30
CA TRP A 182 13.61 -11.94 -1.77
C TRP A 182 13.93 -13.27 -2.50
N THR A 183 14.89 -14.04 -1.97
CA THR A 183 14.99 -15.47 -2.22
C THR A 183 14.20 -16.15 -1.11
N PRO A 184 13.09 -16.86 -1.41
CA PRO A 184 12.36 -17.57 -0.37
C PRO A 184 13.31 -18.50 0.39
N ASN A 185 13.40 -18.31 1.71
CA ASN A 185 14.35 -19.01 2.57
C ASN A 185 14.25 -20.52 2.32
N PRO A 186 15.36 -21.22 1.97
CA PRO A 186 15.33 -22.66 1.71
C PRO A 186 14.85 -23.47 2.92
N CYS A 187 15.00 -22.92 4.13
CA CYS A 187 14.43 -23.48 5.35
C CYS A 187 12.90 -23.61 5.30
N ILE A 188 12.18 -22.70 4.64
CA ILE A 188 10.71 -22.78 4.53
C ILE A 188 10.30 -24.01 3.71
N TYR A 189 11.02 -24.30 2.62
CA TYR A 189 10.76 -25.49 1.81
C TYR A 189 11.12 -26.79 2.56
N LEU A 190 12.21 -26.77 3.33
CA LEU A 190 12.59 -27.90 4.19
C LEU A 190 11.55 -28.15 5.29
N LEU A 191 11.07 -27.10 5.96
CA LEU A 191 10.01 -27.21 6.98
C LEU A 191 8.69 -27.70 6.38
N ALA A 192 8.32 -27.20 5.18
CA ALA A 192 7.13 -27.66 4.48
C ALA A 192 7.23 -29.14 4.05
N ALA A 193 8.40 -29.58 3.57
CA ALA A 193 8.66 -30.97 3.21
C ALA A 193 8.59 -31.91 4.43
N MET A 194 9.14 -31.49 5.57
CA MET A 194 9.07 -32.23 6.83
C MET A 194 7.63 -32.40 7.31
N GLY A 195 6.83 -31.33 7.24
CA GLY A 195 5.40 -31.37 7.62
C GLY A 195 4.58 -32.33 6.74
N GLY A 196 4.84 -32.36 5.43
CA GLY A 196 4.17 -33.28 4.51
C GLY A 196 4.48 -34.76 4.79
N ALA A 197 5.74 -35.08 5.09
CA ALA A 197 6.14 -36.46 5.42
C ALA A 197 5.50 -36.96 6.72
N SER A 198 5.49 -36.12 7.77
CA SER A 198 4.84 -36.47 9.05
C SER A 198 3.33 -36.70 8.89
N PHE A 199 2.65 -35.89 8.07
CA PHE A 199 1.22 -36.07 7.80
C PHE A 199 0.92 -37.38 7.08
N LEU A 200 1.71 -37.74 6.06
CA LEU A 200 1.55 -39.02 5.35
C LEU A 200 1.78 -40.24 6.26
N VAL A 201 2.77 -40.19 7.14
CA VAL A 201 3.02 -41.25 8.13
C VAL A 201 1.85 -41.38 9.11
N LEU A 202 1.29 -40.26 9.59
CA LEU A 202 0.12 -40.29 10.47
C LEU A 202 -1.09 -40.89 9.75
N VAL A 203 -1.41 -40.44 8.53
CA VAL A 203 -2.53 -40.97 7.74
C VAL A 203 -2.39 -42.46 7.49
N THR A 204 -1.21 -42.94 7.08
CA THR A 204 -0.96 -44.38 6.86
C THR A 204 -1.09 -45.20 8.15
N SER A 205 -0.60 -44.68 9.28
CA SER A 205 -0.78 -45.36 10.58
C SER A 205 -2.26 -45.45 10.99
N VAL A 206 -3.04 -44.39 10.79
CA VAL A 206 -4.48 -44.39 11.10
C VAL A 206 -5.23 -45.35 10.19
N LEU A 207 -4.93 -45.35 8.88
CA LEU A 207 -5.56 -46.26 7.92
C LEU A 207 -5.28 -47.73 8.26
N THR A 208 -4.05 -48.07 8.63
CA THR A 208 -3.70 -49.45 9.02
C THR A 208 -4.43 -49.88 10.30
N VAL A 209 -4.51 -49.01 11.31
CA VAL A 209 -5.29 -49.26 12.54
C VAL A 209 -6.78 -49.46 12.21
N CYS A 210 -7.36 -48.61 11.36
CA CYS A 210 -8.76 -48.74 10.92
C CYS A 210 -9.02 -50.07 10.20
N VAL A 211 -8.12 -50.49 9.30
CA VAL A 211 -8.25 -51.76 8.57
C VAL A 211 -8.14 -52.95 9.51
N VAL A 212 -7.20 -52.92 10.46
CA VAL A 212 -7.05 -53.98 11.49
C VAL A 212 -8.29 -54.04 12.37
N TRP A 213 -8.82 -52.88 12.79
CA TRP A 213 -10.03 -52.80 13.60
C TRP A 213 -11.27 -53.30 12.85
N GLN A 214 -11.43 -52.93 11.57
CA GLN A 214 -12.49 -53.46 10.72
C GLN A 214 -12.38 -54.98 10.53
N LYS A 215 -11.17 -55.50 10.32
CA LYS A 215 -10.91 -56.94 10.18
C LYS A 215 -11.24 -57.68 11.48
N HIS A 216 -10.84 -57.14 12.63
CA HIS A 216 -11.12 -57.71 13.95
C HIS A 216 -12.63 -57.70 14.26
N ASN A 217 -13.33 -56.59 14.00
CA ASN A 217 -14.79 -56.54 14.17
C ASN A 217 -15.54 -57.47 13.20
N ARG A 218 -15.07 -57.64 11.95
CA ARG A 218 -15.62 -58.66 11.05
C ARG A 218 -15.42 -60.08 11.58
N LEU A 219 -14.23 -60.39 12.11
CA LEU A 219 -13.93 -61.69 12.71
C LEU A 219 -14.78 -61.95 13.96
N ASN A 220 -14.97 -60.95 14.81
CA ASN A 220 -15.81 -61.06 16.01
C ASN A 220 -17.31 -61.14 15.67
N GLY A 221 -17.76 -60.49 14.61
CA GLY A 221 -19.13 -60.64 14.08
C GLY A 221 -19.40 -62.04 13.51
N LEU A 222 -18.41 -62.66 12.85
CA LEU A 222 -18.46 -64.05 12.41
C LEU A 222 -18.44 -65.05 13.58
N PHE A 223 -17.77 -64.72 14.68
CA PHE A 223 -17.75 -65.55 15.89
C PHE A 223 -19.09 -65.55 16.64
N LEU A 224 -19.80 -64.41 16.70
CA LEU A 224 -21.13 -64.35 17.34
C LEU A 224 -22.23 -65.07 16.56
N SER A 225 -22.10 -65.23 15.24
CA SER A 225 -23.02 -66.08 14.46
C SER A 225 -22.82 -67.59 14.65
N ARG A 226 -21.69 -68.02 15.24
CA ARG A 226 -21.36 -69.44 15.40
C ARG A 226 -21.69 -70.00 16.79
N THR A 227 -22.01 -69.15 17.77
CA THR A 227 -22.28 -69.56 19.16
C THR A 227 -23.77 -69.72 19.49
N GLN A 228 -24.67 -69.64 18.51
CA GLN A 228 -26.13 -69.75 18.70
C GLN A 228 -26.71 -70.90 17.87
N GLY A 229 -26.19 -72.11 18.07
CA GLY A 229 -26.71 -73.35 17.49
C GLY A 229 -26.08 -74.52 18.24
N ASP A 230 -26.91 -75.44 18.70
CA ASP A 230 -26.56 -76.70 19.37
C ASP A 230 -26.38 -76.60 20.90
N ASP A 231 -27.48 -76.77 21.67
CA ASP A 231 -27.78 -78.08 22.28
C ASP A 231 -28.91 -78.08 23.36
N VAL A 232 -29.87 -78.98 23.13
CA VAL A 232 -30.60 -79.85 24.09
C VAL A 232 -31.77 -79.29 24.94
N MET A 233 -32.96 -79.76 24.60
CA MET A 233 -34.13 -80.06 25.46
C MET A 233 -34.13 -81.60 25.69
N PRO A 234 -34.65 -82.23 26.79
CA PRO A 234 -36.09 -82.19 27.15
C PRO A 234 -36.49 -82.43 28.65
N SER A 235 -37.80 -82.25 28.92
CA SER A 235 -38.63 -83.00 29.91
C SER A 235 -38.45 -82.68 31.41
N ALA A 236 -39.46 -82.51 32.29
CA ALA A 236 -40.93 -82.54 32.25
C ALA A 236 -41.49 -82.08 33.63
N ARG A 237 -42.79 -81.71 33.68
CA ARG A 237 -43.86 -82.38 34.48
C ARG A 237 -44.86 -81.45 35.21
N ARG A 238 -46.16 -81.64 34.84
CA ARG A 238 -47.48 -81.44 35.53
C ARG A 238 -47.92 -80.00 35.85
N SER A 239 -49.06 -79.47 35.35
CA SER A 239 -50.48 -79.89 35.28
C SER A 239 -51.32 -79.51 36.51
N ALA A 240 -52.19 -78.51 36.34
CA ALA A 240 -53.46 -78.25 37.04
C ALA A 240 -54.10 -77.02 36.33
N THR A 241 -55.21 -77.14 35.57
CA THR A 241 -56.62 -76.95 36.00
C THR A 241 -56.85 -75.62 36.73
N ASP A 242 -57.83 -74.75 36.48
CA ASP A 242 -58.97 -74.66 35.55
C ASP A 242 -59.69 -73.32 35.91
N PHE A 243 -60.64 -72.88 35.08
CA PHE A 243 -61.73 -71.89 35.32
C PHE A 243 -61.50 -70.35 35.36
N ALA A 244 -62.05 -69.72 34.30
CA ALA A 244 -63.17 -68.76 34.24
C ALA A 244 -63.12 -67.34 34.86
N ASN A 245 -63.42 -66.36 33.98
CA ASN A 245 -64.33 -65.19 34.08
C ASN A 245 -63.87 -64.22 32.97
N GLU A 246 -64.66 -63.57 32.12
CA GLU A 246 -66.10 -63.31 31.97
C GLU A 246 -66.33 -62.88 30.51
#